data_AF-A0A662PRG3-F1
#
_entry.id   AF-A0A662PRG3-F1
#
_cell.length_a   1.000
_cell.length_b   1.000
_cell.length_c   1.000
_cell.angle_alpha   90.00
_cell.angle_beta   90.00
_cell.angle_gamma   90.00
#
_symmetry.space_group_name_H-M   'P 1'
#
loop_
_entity.id
_entity.type
_entity.pdbx_description
1 polymer ?
#
loop_
_entity_poly.entity_id
_entity_poly.type
_entity_poly.pdbx_seq_one_letter_code
_entity_poly.pdbx_strand_id
1 'polypeptide(L)'
;MNNPIIQFIIENLPIVISSSTSMIFLITLLYVLLNPEVAEKWGAIISRALVFLGTSWERRTVGLKIQGTLNTQIRKMNKEARDILPYRMKVKWVKAEDIDSEVRGGNVIVIMSHYKNTSVNIARAALAYTSKGLIPKARDYVEPNLMRTLDYTIARKLASENTGAQNLLTAMFEEEASENPDLKNWMDMINPVDEQGYVTRILLHDYSIIGEICTGFPTDTHYKETAELAHILYRLATKKPDERVNPFLIGKYIKTAIIPIAKEYLPSLDSHIRAVRRLKANGVNVFHVVAAGVENPRIAEDFMKRAIKELGLVEVKPGEKYRGFYRGFKRPLFHAILMNPTEETLTLIEKRGK
;
A
#
# COMPACT_ATOMS: atom_id res chain seq x y z
N MET A 1 -4.40 -21.83 -50.42
CA MET A 1 -5.84 -21.70 -50.11
C MET A 1 -6.03 -20.47 -49.26
N ASN A 2 -6.38 -19.34 -49.88
CA ASN A 2 -6.74 -18.13 -49.16
C ASN A 2 -8.07 -18.38 -48.45
N ASN A 3 -8.05 -18.34 -47.12
CA ASN A 3 -9.29 -18.45 -46.36
C ASN A 3 -10.07 -17.13 -46.58
N PRO A 4 -11.24 -17.16 -47.24
CA PRO A 4 -11.99 -15.95 -47.57
C PRO A 4 -12.38 -15.14 -46.32
N ILE A 5 -12.45 -15.78 -45.15
CA ILE A 5 -12.69 -15.11 -43.87
C ILE A 5 -11.46 -14.28 -43.44
N ILE A 6 -10.25 -14.80 -43.63
CA ILE A 6 -9.01 -14.09 -43.27
C ILE A 6 -8.79 -12.90 -44.22
N GLN A 7 -9.10 -13.06 -45.50
CA GLN A 7 -8.99 -11.99 -46.48
C GLN A 7 -10.02 -10.87 -46.23
N PHE A 8 -11.26 -11.24 -45.87
CA PHE A 8 -12.29 -10.29 -45.43
C PHE A 8 -11.91 -9.52 -44.16
N ILE A 9 -11.30 -10.17 -43.17
CA ILE A 9 -10.84 -9.51 -41.94
C ILE A 9 -9.69 -8.52 -42.25
N ILE A 10 -8.74 -8.89 -43.10
CA ILE A 10 -7.60 -8.03 -43.47
C ILE A 10 -8.05 -6.82 -44.30
N GLU A 11 -8.99 -7.00 -45.23
CA GLU A 11 -9.50 -5.91 -46.08
C GLU A 11 -10.41 -4.93 -45.32
N ASN A 12 -11.10 -5.39 -44.27
CA ASN A 12 -11.98 -4.55 -43.45
C ASN A 12 -11.31 -4.03 -42.16
N LEU A 13 -10.13 -4.53 -41.78
CA LEU A 13 -9.37 -4.02 -40.63
C LEU A 13 -9.12 -2.50 -40.69
N PRO A 14 -8.77 -1.91 -41.86
CA PRO A 14 -8.61 -0.46 -41.97
C PRO A 14 -9.92 0.31 -41.86
N ILE A 15 -11.05 -0.28 -42.31
CA ILE A 15 -12.38 0.34 -42.29
C ILE A 15 -12.96 0.34 -40.87
N VAL A 16 -12.66 -0.70 -40.09
CA VAL A 16 -12.98 -0.73 -38.66
C VAL A 16 -12.11 0.24 -37.88
N ILE A 17 -10.91 0.61 -38.34
CA ILE A 17 -10.03 1.58 -37.65
C ILE A 17 -10.26 3.03 -38.16
N SER A 18 -10.94 3.23 -39.30
CA SER A 18 -11.10 4.54 -39.93
C SER A 18 -12.21 5.42 -39.34
N SER A 19 -13.11 4.86 -38.53
CA SER A 19 -14.10 5.66 -37.80
C SER A 19 -13.60 5.93 -36.38
N SER A 20 -13.60 7.20 -35.98
CA SER A 20 -13.21 7.65 -34.63
C SER A 20 -13.94 6.85 -33.54
N THR A 21 -15.17 6.41 -33.81
CA THR A 21 -16.02 5.58 -32.94
C THR A 21 -15.45 4.19 -32.67
N SER A 22 -14.92 3.50 -33.69
CA SER A 22 -14.37 2.17 -33.50
C SER A 22 -13.00 2.20 -32.81
N MET A 23 -12.23 3.26 -33.05
CA MET A 23 -11.00 3.51 -32.31
C MET A 23 -11.29 3.82 -30.83
N ILE A 24 -12.30 4.66 -30.54
CA ILE A 24 -12.77 4.92 -29.17
C ILE A 24 -13.28 3.64 -28.51
N PHE A 25 -14.05 2.81 -29.24
CA PHE A 25 -14.53 1.53 -28.73
C PHE A 25 -13.37 0.58 -28.41
N LEU A 26 -12.39 0.45 -29.30
CA LEU A 26 -11.21 -0.38 -29.08
C LEU A 26 -10.38 0.12 -27.88
N ILE A 27 -10.14 1.44 -27.77
CA ILE A 27 -9.44 2.04 -26.63
C ILE A 27 -10.21 1.77 -25.32
N THR A 28 -11.53 1.91 -25.35
CA THR A 28 -12.39 1.66 -24.17
C THR A 28 -12.37 0.19 -23.78
N LEU A 29 -12.47 -0.72 -24.76
CA LEU A 29 -12.40 -2.16 -24.55
C LEU A 29 -11.04 -2.56 -23.98
N LEU A 30 -9.95 -2.04 -24.55
CA LEU A 30 -8.59 -2.26 -24.06
C LEU A 30 -8.43 -1.73 -22.63
N TYR A 31 -8.97 -0.55 -22.34
CA TYR A 31 -8.96 0.04 -21.00
C TYR A 31 -9.73 -0.83 -19.99
N VAL A 32 -10.90 -1.37 -20.36
CA VAL A 32 -11.67 -2.27 -19.48
C VAL A 32 -10.94 -3.60 -19.24
N LEU A 33 -10.28 -4.16 -20.26
CA LEU A 33 -9.50 -5.39 -20.13
C LEU A 33 -8.23 -5.20 -19.28
N LEU A 34 -7.55 -4.06 -19.41
CA LEU A 34 -6.35 -3.72 -18.64
C LEU A 34 -6.64 -3.27 -17.21
N ASN A 35 -7.88 -2.88 -16.90
CA ASN A 35 -8.29 -2.42 -15.57
C ASN A 35 -9.51 -3.23 -15.11
N PRO A 36 -9.32 -4.46 -14.60
CA PRO A 36 -10.42 -5.35 -14.23
C PRO A 36 -11.39 -4.76 -13.20
N GLU A 37 -10.96 -3.81 -12.37
CA GLU A 37 -11.82 -3.06 -11.44
C GLU A 37 -12.87 -2.19 -12.18
N VAL A 38 -12.56 -1.74 -13.40
CA VAL A 38 -13.50 -1.03 -14.26
C VAL A 38 -14.54 -2.03 -14.78
N ALA A 39 -14.10 -3.22 -15.18
CA ALA A 39 -15.01 -4.31 -15.56
C ALA A 39 -15.94 -4.73 -14.40
N GLU A 40 -15.44 -4.77 -13.16
CA GLU A 40 -16.25 -5.04 -11.96
C GLU A 40 -17.32 -3.95 -11.75
N LYS A 41 -16.96 -2.67 -11.92
CA LYS A 41 -17.91 -1.55 -11.81
C LYS A 41 -19.00 -1.61 -12.90
N TRP A 42 -18.63 -1.88 -14.15
CA TRP A 42 -19.60 -2.05 -15.24
C TRP A 42 -20.47 -3.29 -15.04
N GLY A 43 -19.87 -4.40 -14.60
CA GLY A 43 -20.61 -5.60 -14.23
C GLY A 43 -21.65 -5.33 -13.15
N ALA A 44 -21.34 -4.48 -12.17
CA ALA A 44 -22.30 -4.06 -11.14
C ALA A 44 -23.46 -3.21 -11.70
N ILE A 45 -23.21 -2.39 -12.74
CA ILE A 45 -24.26 -1.61 -13.41
C ILE A 45 -25.18 -2.54 -14.21
N ILE A 46 -24.59 -3.44 -15.00
CA ILE A 46 -25.34 -4.43 -15.80
C ILE A 46 -26.16 -5.34 -14.88
N SER A 47 -25.56 -5.86 -13.81
CA SER A 47 -26.28 -6.73 -12.88
C SER A 47 -27.38 -5.98 -12.14
N ARG A 48 -27.21 -4.66 -11.86
CA ARG A 48 -28.27 -3.81 -11.29
C ARG A 48 -29.49 -3.73 -12.22
N ALA A 49 -29.26 -3.57 -13.52
CA ALA A 49 -30.34 -3.58 -14.50
C ALA A 49 -31.11 -4.91 -14.52
N LEU A 50 -30.47 -6.00 -14.09
CA LEU A 50 -31.02 -7.35 -14.04
C LEU A 50 -31.49 -7.78 -12.63
N VAL A 51 -31.50 -6.88 -11.63
CA VAL A 51 -31.91 -7.23 -10.25
C VAL A 51 -33.35 -7.77 -10.18
N PHE A 52 -34.23 -7.32 -11.08
CA PHE A 52 -35.60 -7.80 -11.17
C PHE A 52 -35.70 -9.31 -11.46
N LEU A 53 -34.63 -9.94 -11.98
CA LEU A 53 -34.55 -11.37 -12.28
C LEU A 53 -34.23 -12.25 -11.05
N GLY A 54 -34.01 -11.66 -9.87
CA GLY A 54 -33.96 -12.39 -8.60
C GLY A 54 -32.79 -12.06 -7.68
N THR A 55 -32.83 -12.63 -6.46
CA THR A 55 -31.91 -12.35 -5.34
C THR A 55 -30.44 -12.71 -5.63
N SER A 56 -30.19 -13.65 -6.54
CA SER A 56 -28.84 -13.98 -7.00
C SER A 56 -28.16 -12.81 -7.71
N TRP A 57 -28.91 -12.02 -8.48
CA TRP A 57 -28.40 -10.85 -9.20
C TRP A 57 -28.15 -9.66 -8.27
N GLU A 58 -28.94 -9.52 -7.21
CA GLU A 58 -28.71 -8.55 -6.14
C GLU A 58 -27.39 -8.83 -5.42
N ARG A 59 -27.15 -10.08 -4.98
CA ARG A 59 -25.89 -10.51 -4.37
C ARG A 59 -24.70 -10.27 -5.30
N ARG A 60 -24.84 -10.59 -6.59
CA ARG A 60 -23.81 -10.33 -7.60
C ARG A 60 -23.52 -8.82 -7.73
N THR A 61 -24.55 -7.99 -7.77
CA THR A 61 -24.43 -6.53 -7.85
C THR A 61 -23.67 -5.95 -6.65
N VAL A 62 -24.07 -6.35 -5.44
CA VAL A 62 -23.40 -5.91 -4.20
C VAL A 62 -21.96 -6.39 -4.17
N GLY A 63 -21.71 -7.65 -4.53
CA GLY A 63 -20.37 -8.24 -4.53
C GLY A 63 -19.43 -7.54 -5.51
N LEU A 64 -19.89 -7.27 -6.73
CA LEU A 64 -19.11 -6.55 -7.75
C LEU A 64 -18.88 -5.09 -7.36
N LYS A 65 -19.85 -4.43 -6.72
CA LYS A 65 -19.68 -3.07 -6.21
C LYS A 65 -18.58 -3.01 -5.14
N ILE A 66 -18.63 -3.93 -4.17
CA ILE A 66 -17.62 -4.01 -3.10
C ILE A 66 -16.23 -4.31 -3.69
N GLN A 67 -16.14 -5.29 -4.59
CA GLN A 67 -14.90 -5.63 -5.30
C GLN A 67 -14.34 -4.42 -6.06
N GLY A 68 -15.15 -3.79 -6.90
CA GLY A 68 -14.72 -2.63 -7.69
C GLY A 68 -14.26 -1.46 -6.83
N THR A 69 -14.95 -1.18 -5.71
CA THR A 69 -14.55 -0.12 -4.76
C THR A 69 -13.22 -0.46 -4.08
N LEU A 70 -13.12 -1.62 -3.44
CA LEU A 70 -11.92 -1.97 -2.65
C LEU A 70 -10.71 -2.26 -3.54
N ASN A 71 -10.87 -2.96 -4.67
CA ASN A 71 -9.78 -3.20 -5.62
C ASN A 71 -9.23 -1.89 -6.21
N THR A 72 -10.08 -0.87 -6.41
CA THR A 72 -9.60 0.47 -6.81
C THR A 72 -8.70 1.08 -5.73
N GLN A 73 -9.08 1.00 -4.45
CA GLN A 73 -8.25 1.53 -3.36
C GLN A 73 -6.97 0.72 -3.14
N ILE A 74 -7.05 -0.61 -3.24
CA ILE A 74 -5.88 -1.50 -3.19
C ILE A 74 -4.86 -1.07 -4.25
N ARG A 75 -5.31 -0.87 -5.50
CA ARG A 75 -4.44 -0.42 -6.59
C ARG A 75 -3.82 0.96 -6.33
N LYS A 76 -4.59 1.91 -5.78
CA LYS A 76 -4.05 3.23 -5.40
C LYS A 76 -2.98 3.11 -4.32
N MET A 77 -3.20 2.25 -3.33
CA MET A 77 -2.29 2.06 -2.20
C MET A 77 -0.99 1.36 -2.59
N ASN A 78 -1.04 0.36 -3.49
CA ASN A 78 0.16 -0.28 -4.04
C ASN A 78 1.05 0.67 -4.85
N LYS A 79 0.57 1.86 -5.23
CA LYS A 79 1.44 2.91 -5.80
C LYS A 79 2.30 3.59 -4.74
N GLU A 80 1.85 3.62 -3.48
CA GLU A 80 2.59 4.24 -2.37
C GLU A 80 3.75 3.34 -1.91
N ALA A 81 3.53 2.03 -1.87
CA ALA A 81 4.57 1.02 -1.70
C ALA A 81 4.20 -0.22 -2.50
N ARG A 82 5.14 -0.74 -3.30
CA ARG A 82 4.88 -1.93 -4.11
C ARG A 82 4.62 -3.14 -3.23
N ASP A 83 3.69 -3.99 -3.67
CA ASP A 83 3.41 -5.32 -3.12
C ASP A 83 3.01 -5.39 -1.64
N ILE A 84 2.55 -4.28 -1.05
CA ILE A 84 1.97 -4.30 0.31
C ILE A 84 0.61 -5.00 0.35
N LEU A 85 -0.14 -4.98 -0.76
CA LEU A 85 -1.42 -5.64 -0.95
C LEU A 85 -1.40 -6.39 -2.30
N PRO A 86 -0.62 -7.48 -2.42
CA PRO A 86 -0.30 -8.09 -3.71
C PRO A 86 -1.48 -8.84 -4.34
N TYR A 87 -2.49 -9.18 -3.54
CA TYR A 87 -3.62 -9.98 -3.99
C TYR A 87 -4.84 -9.11 -4.30
N ARG A 88 -5.63 -9.52 -5.29
CA ARG A 88 -6.93 -8.88 -5.53
C ARG A 88 -7.96 -9.46 -4.58
N MET A 89 -8.95 -8.65 -4.21
CA MET A 89 -10.06 -9.10 -3.39
C MET A 89 -11.16 -9.68 -4.26
N LYS A 90 -11.69 -10.84 -3.87
CA LYS A 90 -12.89 -11.46 -4.44
C LYS A 90 -13.91 -11.71 -3.32
N VAL A 91 -15.20 -11.48 -3.60
CA VAL A 91 -16.27 -11.72 -2.63
C VAL A 91 -16.98 -13.03 -2.97
N LYS A 92 -17.15 -13.90 -1.97
CA LYS A 92 -17.93 -15.13 -2.03
C LYS A 92 -19.04 -15.07 -0.99
N TRP A 93 -20.29 -15.22 -1.44
CA TRP A 93 -21.44 -15.21 -0.56
C TRP A 93 -21.71 -16.61 0.00
N VAL A 94 -21.91 -16.70 1.32
CA VAL A 94 -22.33 -17.93 2.01
C VAL A 94 -23.60 -17.68 2.84
N LYS A 95 -24.26 -18.77 3.25
CA LYS A 95 -25.43 -18.70 4.15
C LYS A 95 -25.03 -18.63 5.64
N ALA A 96 -23.79 -18.95 5.98
CA ALA A 96 -23.28 -18.89 7.34
C ALA A 96 -23.14 -17.44 7.80
N GLU A 97 -23.34 -17.19 9.10
CA GLU A 97 -23.25 -15.85 9.69
C GLU A 97 -21.80 -15.35 9.76
N ASP A 98 -20.85 -16.26 9.90
CA ASP A 98 -19.44 -15.95 10.07
C ASP A 98 -18.79 -15.38 8.80
N ILE A 99 -17.96 -14.36 9.02
CA ILE A 99 -17.14 -13.74 7.99
C ILE A 99 -15.75 -14.32 8.09
N ASP A 100 -15.25 -14.83 6.97
CA ASP A 100 -13.93 -15.45 6.89
C ASP A 100 -13.18 -14.95 5.65
N SER A 101 -11.88 -15.20 5.61
CA SER A 101 -11.03 -14.84 4.49
C SER A 101 -9.91 -15.86 4.30
N GLU A 102 -9.74 -16.28 3.04
CA GLU A 102 -8.67 -17.19 2.64
C GLU A 102 -7.87 -16.63 1.46
N VAL A 103 -6.57 -16.88 1.43
CA VAL A 103 -5.74 -16.59 0.26
C VAL A 103 -5.81 -17.80 -0.67
N ARG A 104 -6.31 -17.60 -1.89
CA ARG A 104 -6.44 -18.68 -2.89
C ARG A 104 -6.16 -18.17 -4.30
N GLY A 105 -5.18 -18.78 -4.95
CA GLY A 105 -4.83 -18.50 -6.36
C GLY A 105 -4.53 -17.03 -6.63
N GLY A 106 -3.71 -16.38 -5.77
CA GLY A 106 -3.35 -14.97 -5.90
C GLY A 106 -4.47 -13.97 -5.60
N ASN A 107 -5.56 -14.42 -4.98
CA ASN A 107 -6.66 -13.57 -4.53
C ASN A 107 -6.93 -13.79 -3.04
N VAL A 108 -7.40 -12.77 -2.35
CA VAL A 108 -8.04 -12.93 -1.04
C VAL A 108 -9.54 -13.09 -1.27
N ILE A 109 -10.05 -14.27 -0.96
CA ILE A 109 -11.47 -14.59 -1.03
C ILE A 109 -12.09 -14.21 0.30
N VAL A 110 -12.88 -13.15 0.30
CA VAL A 110 -13.68 -12.74 1.46
C VAL A 110 -15.02 -13.46 1.40
N ILE A 111 -15.25 -14.30 2.39
CA ILE A 111 -16.46 -15.09 2.59
C ILE A 111 -17.39 -14.31 3.51
N MET A 112 -18.60 -14.00 3.05
CA MET A 112 -19.54 -13.18 3.84
C MET A 112 -21.00 -13.55 3.66
N SER A 113 -21.77 -13.31 4.71
CA SER A 113 -23.24 -13.28 4.70
C SER A 113 -23.75 -11.99 4.06
N HIS A 114 -24.91 -12.07 3.40
CA HIS A 114 -25.48 -10.94 2.71
C HIS A 114 -26.21 -9.99 3.68
N TYR A 115 -25.65 -8.80 3.92
CA TYR A 115 -26.35 -7.73 4.61
C TYR A 115 -26.89 -6.67 3.63
N LYS A 116 -28.08 -6.14 3.92
CA LYS A 116 -28.67 -5.03 3.16
C LYS A 116 -27.83 -3.75 3.25
N ASN A 117 -27.14 -3.53 4.37
CA ASN A 117 -26.33 -2.34 4.59
C ASN A 117 -24.98 -2.45 3.85
N THR A 118 -24.80 -1.62 2.84
CA THR A 118 -23.56 -1.59 2.03
C THR A 118 -22.34 -1.18 2.84
N SER A 119 -22.49 -0.26 3.80
CA SER A 119 -21.38 0.20 4.66
C SER A 119 -20.87 -0.91 5.57
N VAL A 120 -21.78 -1.73 6.10
CA VAL A 120 -21.44 -2.93 6.87
C VAL A 120 -20.62 -3.91 6.03
N ASN A 121 -21.08 -4.19 4.81
CA ASN A 121 -20.35 -5.10 3.92
C ASN A 121 -18.97 -4.56 3.53
N ILE A 122 -18.84 -3.25 3.25
CA ILE A 122 -17.55 -2.64 2.89
C ILE A 122 -16.58 -2.69 4.08
N ALA A 123 -17.01 -2.32 5.27
CA ALA A 123 -16.17 -2.35 6.48
C ALA A 123 -15.65 -3.76 6.76
N ARG A 124 -16.56 -4.74 6.83
CA ARG A 124 -16.21 -6.13 7.08
C ARG A 124 -15.36 -6.73 5.97
N ALA A 125 -15.65 -6.41 4.70
CA ALA A 125 -14.82 -6.83 3.58
C ALA A 125 -13.41 -6.27 3.68
N ALA A 126 -13.28 -4.97 3.97
CA ALA A 126 -11.99 -4.32 4.07
C ALA A 126 -11.14 -4.92 5.20
N LEU A 127 -11.72 -5.15 6.38
CA LEU A 127 -11.02 -5.72 7.53
C LEU A 127 -10.65 -7.20 7.33
N ALA A 128 -11.58 -8.01 6.79
CA ALA A 128 -11.30 -9.40 6.45
C ALA A 128 -10.26 -9.52 5.33
N TYR A 129 -10.28 -8.58 4.38
CA TYR A 129 -9.26 -8.53 3.35
C TYR A 129 -7.88 -8.18 3.92
N THR A 130 -7.77 -7.15 4.77
CA THR A 130 -6.47 -6.71 5.30
C THR A 130 -5.85 -7.76 6.21
N SER A 131 -6.64 -8.47 7.01
CA SER A 131 -6.13 -9.52 7.92
C SER A 131 -5.42 -10.69 7.22
N LYS A 132 -5.60 -10.85 5.91
CA LYS A 132 -4.91 -11.88 5.10
C LYS A 132 -4.11 -11.32 3.92
N GLY A 133 -4.52 -10.16 3.40
CA GLY A 133 -3.96 -9.56 2.19
C GLY A 133 -2.86 -8.54 2.44
N LEU A 134 -2.75 -8.01 3.66
CA LEU A 134 -1.73 -7.03 4.03
C LEU A 134 -0.40 -7.71 4.33
N ILE A 135 0.63 -7.40 3.52
CA ILE A 135 2.00 -7.93 3.58
C ILE A 135 2.04 -9.44 3.90
N PRO A 136 1.37 -10.27 3.10
CA PRO A 136 1.01 -11.65 3.48
C PRO A 136 2.22 -12.54 3.81
N LYS A 137 3.38 -12.29 3.19
CA LYS A 137 4.62 -13.03 3.48
C LYS A 137 5.33 -12.57 4.76
N ALA A 138 5.12 -11.31 5.15
CA ALA A 138 5.81 -10.70 6.29
C ALA A 138 4.96 -10.68 7.56
N ARG A 139 3.64 -10.86 7.43
CA ARG A 139 2.65 -10.68 8.49
C ARG A 139 3.04 -11.36 9.81
N ASP A 140 3.45 -12.63 9.73
CA ASP A 140 3.75 -13.44 10.92
C ASP A 140 5.02 -12.98 11.66
N TYR A 141 5.87 -12.16 11.02
CA TYR A 141 7.09 -11.59 11.58
C TYR A 141 6.88 -10.20 12.20
N VAL A 142 5.72 -9.58 12.00
CA VAL A 142 5.38 -8.28 12.59
C VAL A 142 4.81 -8.50 13.99
N GLU A 143 5.15 -7.61 14.94
CA GLU A 143 4.57 -7.64 16.28
C GLU A 143 3.02 -7.75 16.19
N PRO A 144 2.39 -8.75 16.85
CA PRO A 144 0.98 -9.08 16.59
C PRO A 144 -0.02 -7.94 16.81
N ASN A 145 0.12 -7.17 17.90
CA ASN A 145 -0.80 -6.07 18.20
C ASN A 145 -0.63 -4.92 17.20
N LEU A 146 0.61 -4.59 16.84
CA LEU A 146 0.94 -3.66 15.78
C LEU A 146 0.36 -4.11 14.44
N MET A 147 0.54 -5.38 14.05
CA MET A 147 -0.01 -5.92 12.81
C MET A 147 -1.54 -5.80 12.77
N ARG A 148 -2.20 -6.07 13.90
CA ARG A 148 -3.66 -5.90 14.03
C ARG A 148 -4.09 -4.45 13.94
N THR A 149 -3.35 -3.52 14.57
CA THR A 149 -3.57 -2.08 14.41
C THR A 149 -3.43 -1.65 12.95
N LEU A 150 -2.41 -2.16 12.24
CA LEU A 150 -2.21 -1.88 10.81
C LEU A 150 -3.37 -2.40 9.96
N ASP A 151 -3.97 -3.55 10.28
CA ASP A 151 -5.16 -4.04 9.57
C ASP A 151 -6.30 -3.02 9.61
N TYR A 152 -6.57 -2.44 10.79
CA TYR A 152 -7.61 -1.41 10.96
C TYR A 152 -7.23 -0.10 10.27
N THR A 153 -5.98 0.34 10.41
CA THR A 153 -5.48 1.56 9.72
C THR A 153 -5.67 1.42 8.21
N ILE A 154 -5.27 0.30 7.63
CA ILE A 154 -5.38 0.06 6.18
C ILE A 154 -6.82 -0.18 5.77
N ALA A 155 -7.63 -0.93 6.54
CA ALA A 155 -9.04 -1.14 6.23
C ALA A 155 -9.81 0.19 6.17
N ARG A 156 -9.54 1.12 7.09
CA ARG A 156 -10.14 2.47 7.08
C ARG A 156 -9.75 3.28 5.86
N LYS A 157 -8.52 3.11 5.34
CA LYS A 157 -8.09 3.72 4.08
C LYS A 157 -8.77 3.10 2.87
N LEU A 158 -8.92 1.77 2.84
CA LEU A 158 -9.65 1.07 1.77
C LEU A 158 -11.13 1.45 1.76
N ALA A 159 -11.71 1.75 2.92
CA ALA A 159 -13.09 2.22 3.08
C ALA A 159 -13.25 3.76 2.96
N SER A 160 -12.23 4.51 2.56
CA SER A 160 -12.22 5.98 2.63
C SER A 160 -13.30 6.70 1.80
N GLU A 161 -13.86 6.04 0.79
CA GLU A 161 -14.97 6.58 -0.01
C GLU A 161 -16.36 6.34 0.63
N ASN A 162 -16.42 5.70 1.80
CA ASN A 162 -17.66 5.45 2.54
C ASN A 162 -17.50 5.76 4.04
N THR A 163 -17.97 6.93 4.46
CA THR A 163 -17.94 7.39 5.86
C THR A 163 -18.62 6.42 6.83
N GLY A 164 -19.74 5.82 6.44
CA GLY A 164 -20.43 4.84 7.29
C GLY A 164 -19.60 3.58 7.54
N ALA A 165 -18.84 3.14 6.54
CA ALA A 165 -17.92 2.01 6.69
C ALA A 165 -16.71 2.38 7.57
N GLN A 166 -16.20 3.62 7.46
CA GLN A 166 -15.12 4.10 8.33
C GLN A 166 -15.56 4.20 9.79
N ASN A 167 -16.77 4.73 10.06
CA ASN A 167 -17.31 4.82 11.42
C ASN A 167 -17.51 3.43 12.02
N LEU A 168 -17.99 2.47 11.23
CA LEU A 168 -18.13 1.09 11.70
C LEU A 168 -16.78 0.43 12.00
N LEU A 169 -15.77 0.65 11.17
CA LEU A 169 -14.41 0.16 11.45
C LEU A 169 -13.83 0.77 12.74
N THR A 170 -14.11 2.05 13.01
CA THR A 170 -13.73 2.68 14.28
C THR A 170 -14.43 2.00 15.46
N ALA A 171 -15.75 1.79 15.38
CA ALA A 171 -16.50 1.13 16.44
C ALA A 171 -16.01 -0.32 16.70
N MET A 172 -15.76 -1.09 15.63
CA MET A 172 -15.19 -2.44 15.75
C MET A 172 -13.80 -2.43 16.41
N PHE A 173 -12.96 -1.43 16.08
CA PHE A 173 -11.67 -1.27 16.73
C PHE A 173 -11.82 -0.92 18.22
N GLU A 174 -12.73 0.00 18.56
CA GLU A 174 -12.97 0.41 19.95
C GLU A 174 -13.46 -0.75 20.82
N GLU A 175 -14.34 -1.60 20.27
CA GLU A 175 -14.78 -2.84 20.89
C GLU A 175 -13.60 -3.78 21.17
N GLU A 176 -12.79 -4.09 20.15
CA GLU A 176 -11.62 -4.98 20.31
C GLU A 176 -10.53 -4.40 21.24
N ALA A 177 -10.31 -3.09 21.17
CA ALA A 177 -9.33 -2.40 22.02
C ALA A 177 -9.79 -2.28 23.48
N SER A 178 -11.10 -2.39 23.76
CA SER A 178 -11.62 -2.43 25.14
C SER A 178 -11.20 -3.72 25.87
N GLU A 179 -10.99 -4.79 25.13
CA GLU A 179 -10.52 -6.09 25.63
C GLU A 179 -8.98 -6.21 25.59
N ASN A 180 -8.32 -5.43 24.74
CA ASN A 180 -6.87 -5.43 24.55
C ASN A 180 -6.30 -3.98 24.55
N PRO A 181 -5.88 -3.47 25.73
CA PRO A 181 -5.33 -2.12 25.86
C PRO A 181 -4.09 -1.84 25.00
N ASP A 182 -3.31 -2.86 24.65
CA ASP A 182 -2.12 -2.68 23.81
C ASP A 182 -2.49 -2.24 22.40
N LEU A 183 -3.62 -2.70 21.85
CA LEU A 183 -4.11 -2.22 20.54
C LEU A 183 -4.35 -0.71 20.55
N LYS A 184 -4.87 -0.17 21.65
CA LYS A 184 -5.11 1.25 21.81
C LYS A 184 -3.79 2.03 21.82
N ASN A 185 -2.80 1.55 22.57
CA ASN A 185 -1.46 2.15 22.61
C ASN A 185 -0.81 2.17 21.23
N TRP A 186 -0.89 1.05 20.50
CA TRP A 186 -0.39 0.95 19.13
C TRP A 186 -1.12 1.90 18.19
N MET A 187 -2.44 2.01 18.28
CA MET A 187 -3.23 2.91 17.42
C MET A 187 -2.87 4.38 17.66
N ASP A 188 -2.73 4.78 18.93
CA ASP A 188 -2.34 6.15 19.29
C ASP A 188 -0.93 6.49 18.77
N MET A 189 -0.05 5.48 18.71
CA MET A 189 1.28 5.62 18.11
C MET A 189 1.26 5.66 16.58
N ILE A 190 0.44 4.82 15.94
CA ILE A 190 0.41 4.68 14.48
C ILE A 190 -0.32 5.83 13.80
N ASN A 191 -1.33 6.43 14.42
CA ASN A 191 -2.08 7.56 13.87
C ASN A 191 -1.19 8.72 13.36
N PRO A 192 -0.28 9.32 14.16
CA PRO A 192 0.59 10.39 13.68
C PRO A 192 1.61 9.94 12.62
N VAL A 193 2.00 8.66 12.64
CA VAL A 193 2.86 8.07 11.60
C VAL A 193 2.09 7.96 10.28
N ASP A 194 0.83 7.56 10.34
CA ASP A 194 -0.05 7.41 9.18
C ASP A 194 -0.45 8.75 8.57
N GLU A 195 -0.68 9.76 9.40
CA GLU A 195 -0.95 11.15 9.01
C GLU A 195 0.14 11.74 8.11
N GLN A 196 1.40 11.34 8.35
CA GLN A 196 2.55 11.69 7.52
C GLN A 196 2.75 10.75 6.33
N GLY A 197 1.91 9.72 6.18
CA GLY A 197 2.00 8.72 5.12
C GLY A 197 3.12 7.70 5.29
N TYR A 198 3.76 7.66 6.47
CA TYR A 198 4.91 6.78 6.73
C TYR A 198 4.52 5.32 6.97
N VAL A 199 3.27 5.05 7.37
CA VAL A 199 2.78 3.66 7.49
C VAL A 199 2.90 2.92 6.17
N THR A 200 2.36 3.47 5.08
CA THR A 200 2.40 2.78 3.78
C THR A 200 3.79 2.88 3.14
N ARG A 201 4.38 4.08 3.15
CA ARG A 201 5.60 4.39 2.39
C ARG A 201 6.89 3.89 3.02
N ILE A 202 6.94 3.71 4.33
CA ILE A 202 8.15 3.29 5.05
C ILE A 202 7.88 1.98 5.78
N LEU A 203 6.94 1.96 6.72
CA LEU A 203 6.74 0.86 7.65
C LEU A 203 6.32 -0.44 6.93
N LEU A 204 5.24 -0.41 6.16
CA LEU A 204 4.77 -1.57 5.39
C LEU A 204 5.73 -1.96 4.26
N HIS A 205 6.43 -0.97 3.68
CA HIS A 205 7.47 -1.25 2.70
C HIS A 205 8.59 -2.09 3.33
N ASP A 206 9.11 -1.69 4.48
CA ASP A 206 10.24 -2.39 5.11
C ASP A 206 9.82 -3.73 5.69
N TYR A 207 8.60 -3.84 6.23
CA TYR A 207 8.08 -5.15 6.64
C TYR A 207 7.94 -6.09 5.45
N SER A 208 7.49 -5.61 4.29
CA SER A 208 7.41 -6.46 3.09
C SER A 208 8.77 -7.06 2.68
N ILE A 209 9.88 -6.37 2.96
CA ILE A 209 11.23 -6.89 2.70
C ILE A 209 11.55 -8.07 3.63
N ILE A 210 11.14 -8.00 4.90
CA ILE A 210 11.32 -9.09 5.87
C ILE A 210 10.70 -10.39 5.33
N GLY A 211 9.48 -10.31 4.79
CA GLY A 211 8.79 -11.47 4.21
C GLY A 211 9.42 -12.05 2.94
N GLU A 212 10.31 -11.33 2.27
CA GLU A 212 11.09 -11.86 1.14
C GLU A 212 12.41 -12.51 1.58
N ILE A 213 12.95 -12.09 2.72
CA ILE A 213 14.22 -12.59 3.27
C ILE A 213 13.98 -13.78 4.21
N CYS A 214 12.91 -13.75 5.00
CA CYS A 214 12.64 -14.73 6.04
C CYS A 214 11.81 -15.90 5.51
N THR A 215 12.25 -17.12 5.79
CA THR A 215 11.60 -18.38 5.35
C THR A 215 11.23 -19.31 6.52
N GLY A 216 11.59 -18.94 7.75
CA GLY A 216 11.40 -19.75 8.96
C GLY A 216 10.23 -19.29 9.81
N PHE A 217 10.12 -19.86 11.01
CA PHE A 217 9.14 -19.37 11.99
C PHE A 217 9.54 -17.99 12.54
N PRO A 218 8.57 -17.14 12.88
CA PRO A 218 8.85 -15.86 13.52
C PRO A 218 9.48 -16.06 14.90
N THR A 219 10.21 -15.05 15.35
CA THR A 219 10.99 -15.06 16.58
C THR A 219 10.85 -13.70 17.25
N ASP A 220 11.09 -13.62 18.57
CA ASP A 220 11.05 -12.35 19.32
C ASP A 220 11.89 -11.23 18.69
N THR A 221 13.01 -11.56 18.05
CA THR A 221 13.84 -10.56 17.33
C THR A 221 13.05 -9.88 16.20
N HIS A 222 12.22 -10.60 15.45
CA HIS A 222 11.40 -10.02 14.39
C HIS A 222 10.36 -9.04 14.99
N TYR A 223 9.69 -9.46 16.06
CA TYR A 223 8.71 -8.62 16.76
C TYR A 223 9.34 -7.37 17.35
N LYS A 224 10.51 -7.51 17.99
CA LYS A 224 11.26 -6.37 18.56
C LYS A 224 11.70 -5.37 17.48
N GLU A 225 12.28 -5.84 16.38
CA GLU A 225 12.75 -4.93 15.32
C GLU A 225 11.59 -4.23 14.61
N THR A 226 10.48 -4.94 14.34
CA THR A 226 9.30 -4.33 13.72
C THR A 226 8.67 -3.28 14.64
N ALA A 227 8.54 -3.57 15.94
CA ALA A 227 8.11 -2.60 16.94
C ALA A 227 9.05 -1.39 17.04
N GLU A 228 10.37 -1.62 17.04
CA GLU A 228 11.38 -0.56 17.14
C GLU A 228 11.32 0.40 15.93
N LEU A 229 11.13 -0.12 14.71
CA LEU A 229 10.94 0.72 13.54
C LEU A 229 9.69 1.61 13.68
N ALA A 230 8.58 1.06 14.16
CA ALA A 230 7.36 1.81 14.41
C ALA A 230 7.59 2.94 15.44
N HIS A 231 8.30 2.63 16.53
CA HIS A 231 8.69 3.62 17.54
C HIS A 231 9.58 4.73 16.97
N ILE A 232 10.57 4.40 16.14
CA ILE A 232 11.42 5.40 15.47
C ILE A 232 10.58 6.33 14.61
N LEU A 233 9.67 5.78 13.80
CA LEU A 233 8.79 6.59 12.95
C LEU A 233 7.85 7.46 13.78
N TYR A 234 7.30 6.94 14.88
CA TYR A 234 6.48 7.72 15.80
C TYR A 234 7.26 8.90 16.40
N ARG A 235 8.47 8.65 16.89
CA ARG A 235 9.34 9.70 17.42
C ARG A 235 9.66 10.73 16.35
N LEU A 236 9.90 10.32 15.11
CA LEU A 236 10.12 11.25 14.00
C LEU A 236 8.86 12.06 13.64
N ALA A 237 7.68 11.45 13.70
CA ALA A 237 6.43 12.08 13.37
C ALA A 237 6.00 13.10 14.43
N THR A 238 6.32 12.85 15.70
CA THR A 238 5.84 13.63 16.85
C THR A 238 6.88 14.53 17.50
N LYS A 239 8.15 14.43 17.11
CA LYS A 239 9.24 15.23 17.71
C LYS A 239 8.95 16.72 17.67
N LYS A 240 9.39 17.41 18.72
CA LYS A 240 9.41 18.88 18.75
C LYS A 240 10.51 19.41 17.81
N PRO A 241 10.40 20.67 17.35
CA PRO A 241 11.54 21.34 16.74
C PRO A 241 12.79 21.21 17.62
N ASP A 242 13.95 20.98 16.98
CA ASP A 242 15.28 20.83 17.62
C ASP A 242 15.50 19.58 18.50
N GLU A 243 14.47 18.75 18.69
CA GLU A 243 14.64 17.44 19.32
C GLU A 243 15.43 16.50 18.41
N ARG A 244 16.54 15.98 18.94
CA ARG A 244 17.37 14.99 18.25
C ARG A 244 16.77 13.60 18.45
N VAL A 245 16.24 13.04 17.37
CA VAL A 245 15.79 11.65 17.29
C VAL A 245 16.77 10.88 16.43
N ASN A 246 17.15 9.68 16.86
CA ASN A 246 17.96 8.79 16.04
C ASN A 246 17.10 8.18 14.92
N PRO A 247 17.32 8.49 13.63
CA PRO A 247 16.38 8.14 12.59
C PRO A 247 16.77 6.83 11.87
N PHE A 248 17.42 5.88 12.55
CA PHE A 248 17.84 4.62 11.94
C PHE A 248 17.66 3.43 12.87
N LEU A 249 17.49 2.26 12.25
CA LEU A 249 17.49 0.96 12.88
C LEU A 249 18.53 0.09 12.17
N ILE A 250 19.48 -0.45 12.93
CA ILE A 250 20.47 -1.42 12.44
C ILE A 250 20.26 -2.71 13.22
N GLY A 251 19.18 -3.40 12.88
CA GLY A 251 18.83 -4.72 13.41
C GLY A 251 19.46 -5.85 12.58
N LYS A 252 19.06 -7.08 12.92
CA LYS A 252 19.41 -8.29 12.18
C LYS A 252 18.65 -8.34 10.86
N TYR A 253 17.36 -8.04 10.86
CA TYR A 253 16.47 -8.14 9.70
C TYR A 253 16.14 -6.77 9.10
N ILE A 254 16.02 -5.73 9.92
CA ILE A 254 15.74 -4.36 9.47
C ILE A 254 17.00 -3.51 9.59
N LYS A 255 17.50 -3.02 8.45
CA LYS A 255 18.69 -2.16 8.37
C LYS A 255 18.39 -0.90 7.58
N THR A 256 17.67 0.01 8.22
CA THR A 256 17.03 1.16 7.57
C THR A 256 17.43 2.47 8.23
N ALA A 257 17.59 3.53 7.43
CA ALA A 257 17.67 4.90 7.90
C ALA A 257 16.62 5.79 7.21
N ILE A 258 16.01 6.67 7.99
CA ILE A 258 15.19 7.77 7.53
C ILE A 258 16.10 9.00 7.45
N ILE A 259 16.09 9.67 6.29
CA ILE A 259 16.93 10.83 5.99
C ILE A 259 16.02 12.05 5.77
N PRO A 260 15.72 12.82 6.84
CA PRO A 260 14.96 14.05 6.73
C PRO A 260 15.78 15.14 6.02
N ILE A 261 15.23 15.70 4.95
CA ILE A 261 15.78 16.82 4.20
C ILE A 261 14.95 18.08 4.50
N ALA A 262 15.59 19.10 5.07
CA ALA A 262 14.96 20.38 5.41
C ALA A 262 15.94 21.55 5.27
N LYS A 263 15.52 22.62 4.58
CA LYS A 263 16.31 23.84 4.29
C LYS A 263 16.87 24.53 5.52
N GLU A 264 16.07 24.65 6.59
CA GLU A 264 16.49 25.31 7.84
C GLU A 264 17.70 24.63 8.51
N TYR A 265 17.95 23.35 8.21
CA TYR A 265 19.05 22.57 8.77
C TYR A 265 20.16 22.29 7.75
N LEU A 266 20.20 22.99 6.61
CA LEU A 266 21.13 22.74 5.51
C LEU A 266 22.13 23.89 5.32
N PRO A 267 23.29 23.86 5.99
CA PRO A 267 24.44 24.65 5.54
C PRO A 267 25.02 24.09 4.24
N SER A 268 25.00 22.75 4.05
CA SER A 268 25.27 22.08 2.77
C SER A 268 24.73 20.64 2.75
N LEU A 269 24.44 20.11 1.55
CA LEU A 269 24.09 18.70 1.32
C LEU A 269 25.23 17.72 1.71
N ASP A 270 26.47 18.20 1.86
CA ASP A 270 27.62 17.34 2.17
C ASP A 270 27.50 16.71 3.56
N SER A 271 26.80 17.38 4.48
CA SER A 271 26.52 16.85 5.81
C SER A 271 25.68 15.58 5.74
N HIS A 272 24.60 15.58 4.96
CA HIS A 272 23.76 14.41 4.69
C HIS A 272 24.52 13.32 3.93
N ILE A 273 25.32 13.67 2.93
CA ILE A 273 26.13 12.70 2.18
C ILE A 273 27.14 12.01 3.10
N ARG A 274 27.83 12.75 4.00
CA ARG A 274 28.72 12.16 5.00
C ARG A 274 27.97 11.26 5.98
N ALA A 275 26.78 11.68 6.43
CA ALA A 275 25.95 10.88 7.31
C ALA A 275 25.53 9.55 6.67
N VAL A 276 25.05 9.59 5.42
CA VAL A 276 24.68 8.37 4.67
C VAL A 276 25.89 7.50 4.40
N ARG A 277 27.07 8.07 4.06
CA ARG A 277 28.31 7.30 3.90
C ARG A 277 28.65 6.51 5.17
N ARG A 278 28.55 7.14 6.34
CA ARG A 278 28.80 6.49 7.63
C ARG A 278 27.76 5.42 7.95
N LEU A 279 26.48 5.70 7.73
CA LEU A 279 25.40 4.74 7.96
C LEU A 279 25.53 3.51 7.05
N LYS A 280 25.86 3.73 5.77
CA LYS A 280 26.17 2.67 4.82
C LYS A 280 27.34 1.82 5.30
N ALA A 281 28.43 2.44 5.76
CA ALA A 281 29.58 1.72 6.31
C ALA A 281 29.24 0.91 7.57
N ASN A 282 28.26 1.37 8.36
CA ASN A 282 27.74 0.68 9.54
C ASN A 282 26.67 -0.38 9.23
N GLY A 283 26.40 -0.66 7.95
CA GLY A 283 25.50 -1.74 7.53
C GLY A 283 24.05 -1.34 7.25
N VAL A 284 23.71 -0.05 7.20
CA VAL A 284 22.39 0.38 6.70
C VAL A 284 22.27 0.05 5.22
N ASN A 285 21.19 -0.62 4.85
CA ASN A 285 20.90 -1.06 3.48
C ASN A 285 19.82 -0.22 2.80
N VAL A 286 18.81 0.23 3.56
CA VAL A 286 17.67 0.98 3.02
C VAL A 286 17.70 2.42 3.54
N PHE A 287 17.55 3.38 2.64
CA PHE A 287 17.53 4.81 2.97
C PHE A 287 16.22 5.42 2.46
N HIS A 288 15.33 5.79 3.39
CA HIS A 288 14.13 6.57 3.06
C HIS A 288 14.45 8.05 3.10
N VAL A 289 14.40 8.70 1.95
CA VAL A 289 14.56 10.16 1.87
C VAL A 289 13.20 10.79 2.08
N VAL A 290 13.05 11.63 3.10
CA VAL A 290 11.79 12.31 3.41
C VAL A 290 11.98 13.82 3.45
N ALA A 291 11.02 14.56 2.93
CA ALA A 291 10.99 16.02 3.02
C ALA A 291 9.55 16.51 3.20
N ALA A 292 9.41 17.66 3.87
CA ALA A 292 8.13 18.31 4.09
C ALA A 292 8.21 19.80 3.72
N GLY A 293 7.16 20.33 3.12
CA GLY A 293 7.10 21.73 2.67
C GLY A 293 7.27 21.87 1.15
N VAL A 294 7.31 23.13 0.68
CA VAL A 294 7.30 23.44 -0.76
C VAL A 294 8.69 23.29 -1.38
N GLU A 295 9.73 23.80 -0.70
CA GLU A 295 11.08 23.85 -1.25
C GLU A 295 11.91 22.58 -0.99
N ASN A 296 11.69 21.95 0.17
CA ASN A 296 12.47 20.79 0.63
C ASN A 296 12.42 19.58 -0.31
N PRO A 297 11.30 19.25 -1.00
CA PRO A 297 11.26 18.19 -1.99
C PRO A 297 12.28 18.36 -3.12
N ARG A 298 12.51 19.59 -3.60
CA ARG A 298 13.53 19.84 -4.65
C ARG A 298 14.93 19.53 -4.14
N ILE A 299 15.21 19.93 -2.90
CA ILE A 299 16.50 19.66 -2.27
C ILE A 299 16.68 18.15 -2.05
N ALA A 300 15.61 17.43 -1.72
CA ALA A 300 15.65 15.98 -1.59
C ALA A 300 15.98 15.30 -2.93
N GLU A 301 15.42 15.78 -4.05
CA GLU A 301 15.78 15.29 -5.39
C GLU A 301 17.26 15.51 -5.72
N ASP A 302 17.80 16.69 -5.41
CA ASP A 302 19.23 16.98 -5.62
C ASP A 302 20.12 16.13 -4.72
N PHE A 303 19.71 15.91 -3.46
CA PHE A 303 20.36 14.98 -2.54
C PHE A 303 20.40 13.57 -3.12
N MET A 304 19.30 13.06 -3.66
CA MET A 304 19.26 11.71 -4.25
C MET A 304 20.24 11.57 -5.41
N LYS A 305 20.25 12.52 -6.35
CA LYS A 305 21.19 12.50 -7.49
C LYS A 305 22.65 12.42 -7.02
N ARG A 306 22.99 13.21 -5.99
CA ARG A 306 24.31 13.18 -5.37
C ARG A 306 24.59 11.85 -4.66
N ALA A 307 23.65 11.34 -3.87
CA ALA A 307 23.82 10.08 -3.14
C ALA A 307 24.03 8.89 -4.09
N ILE A 308 23.28 8.83 -5.20
CA ILE A 308 23.46 7.82 -6.25
C ILE A 308 24.85 7.94 -6.87
N LYS A 309 25.25 9.15 -7.30
CA LYS A 309 26.54 9.39 -7.97
C LYS A 309 27.76 9.18 -7.07
N GLU A 310 27.72 9.72 -5.84
CA GLU A 310 28.88 9.76 -4.95
C GLU A 310 28.99 8.53 -4.04
N LEU A 311 27.87 7.88 -3.69
CA LEU A 311 27.85 6.75 -2.77
C LEU A 311 27.52 5.42 -3.45
N GLY A 312 27.19 5.44 -4.75
CA GLY A 312 26.83 4.25 -5.53
C GLY A 312 25.54 3.60 -5.03
N LEU A 313 24.59 4.37 -4.49
CA LEU A 313 23.27 3.85 -4.12
C LEU A 313 22.40 3.67 -5.36
N VAL A 314 21.45 2.74 -5.28
CA VAL A 314 20.48 2.47 -6.34
C VAL A 314 19.11 3.02 -5.94
N GLU A 315 18.42 3.63 -6.89
CA GLU A 315 17.04 4.08 -6.70
C GLU A 315 16.09 2.89 -6.82
N VAL A 316 15.33 2.60 -5.76
CA VAL A 316 14.31 1.54 -5.74
C VAL A 316 12.91 2.12 -5.90
N LYS A 317 12.70 3.32 -5.34
CA LYS A 317 11.48 4.09 -5.54
C LYS A 317 11.87 5.54 -5.87
N PRO A 318 11.45 6.05 -7.04
CA PRO A 318 11.70 7.44 -7.40
C PRO A 318 10.99 8.38 -6.42
N GLY A 319 11.46 9.63 -6.40
CA GLY A 319 10.86 10.69 -5.61
C GLY A 319 9.39 10.91 -5.91
N GLU A 320 8.53 10.63 -4.94
CA GLU A 320 7.08 10.84 -5.02
C GLU A 320 6.68 12.05 -4.15
N LYS A 321 5.96 13.00 -4.74
CA LYS A 321 5.33 14.11 -4.01
C LYS A 321 3.88 13.77 -3.70
N TYR A 322 3.47 13.97 -2.45
CA TYR A 322 2.11 13.70 -1.98
C TYR A 322 1.67 14.76 -0.97
N ARG A 323 0.43 14.68 -0.49
CA ARG A 323 -0.08 15.56 0.58
C ARG A 323 -0.35 14.73 1.83
N GLY A 324 0.21 15.15 2.95
CA GLY A 324 -0.06 14.59 4.27
C GLY A 324 -0.07 15.67 5.33
N PHE A 325 -0.37 15.29 6.57
CA PHE A 325 -0.28 16.20 7.70
C PHE A 325 1.15 16.23 8.22
N TYR A 326 1.69 17.42 8.43
CA TYR A 326 3.00 17.62 9.04
C TYR A 326 2.91 18.81 10.00
N ARG A 327 3.24 18.56 11.27
CA ARG A 327 3.07 19.54 12.37
C ARG A 327 1.66 20.14 12.43
N GLY A 328 0.62 19.29 12.28
CA GLY A 328 -0.79 19.69 12.35
C GLY A 328 -1.37 20.33 11.08
N PHE A 329 -0.56 20.56 10.04
CA PHE A 329 -1.03 21.18 8.80
C PHE A 329 -0.88 20.25 7.60
N LYS A 330 -1.84 20.30 6.68
CA LYS A 330 -1.73 19.58 5.40
C LYS A 330 -0.67 20.24 4.52
N ARG A 331 0.47 19.58 4.33
CA ARG A 331 1.64 20.08 3.58
C ARG A 331 1.98 19.15 2.42
N PRO A 332 2.67 19.66 1.38
CA PRO A 332 3.38 18.81 0.43
C PRO A 332 4.46 18.02 1.16
N LEU A 333 4.50 16.72 0.92
CA LEU A 333 5.48 15.78 1.44
C LEU A 333 6.19 15.10 0.26
N PHE A 334 7.38 14.59 0.54
CA PHE A 334 8.21 13.86 -0.40
C PHE A 334 8.71 12.58 0.24
N HIS A 335 8.74 11.51 -0.55
CA HIS A 335 9.32 10.24 -0.16
C HIS A 335 10.03 9.59 -1.35
N ALA A 336 11.21 9.02 -1.08
CA ALA A 336 11.93 8.18 -2.02
C ALA A 336 12.68 7.07 -1.27
N ILE A 337 13.12 6.05 -2.01
CA ILE A 337 13.88 4.93 -1.45
C ILE A 337 15.14 4.72 -2.26
N LEU A 338 16.28 4.84 -1.59
CA LEU A 338 17.59 4.44 -2.08
C LEU A 338 18.03 3.18 -1.32
N MET A 339 18.74 2.28 -2.00
CA MET A 339 19.33 1.11 -1.35
C MET A 339 20.80 0.91 -1.73
N ASN A 340 21.53 0.25 -0.86
CA ASN A 340 22.88 -0.22 -1.16
C ASN A 340 22.80 -1.39 -2.16
N PRO A 341 23.54 -1.38 -3.29
CA PRO A 341 23.54 -2.50 -4.22
C PRO A 341 24.29 -3.71 -3.63
N THR A 342 23.56 -4.58 -2.96
CA THR A 342 24.00 -5.94 -2.61
C THR A 342 23.33 -6.95 -3.54
N GLU A 343 23.85 -8.19 -3.63
CA GLU A 343 23.20 -9.25 -4.43
C GLU A 343 21.74 -9.49 -4.04
N GLU A 344 21.45 -9.49 -2.73
CA GLU A 344 20.08 -9.58 -2.21
C GLU A 344 19.22 -8.42 -2.71
N THR A 345 19.77 -7.21 -2.70
CA THR A 345 19.04 -5.99 -3.12
C THR A 345 18.80 -5.98 -4.62
N LEU A 346 19.77 -6.40 -5.44
CA LEU A 346 19.60 -6.53 -6.89
C LEU A 346 18.56 -7.58 -7.23
N THR A 347 18.58 -8.73 -6.53
CA THR A 347 17.55 -9.78 -6.66
C THR A 347 16.16 -9.25 -6.28
N LEU A 348 16.07 -8.45 -5.21
CA LEU A 348 14.81 -7.81 -4.78
C LEU A 348 14.30 -6.82 -5.84
N ILE A 349 15.18 -6.00 -6.43
CA ILE A 349 14.83 -5.06 -7.49
C ILE A 349 14.34 -5.81 -8.74
N GLU A 350 15.02 -6.89 -9.15
CA GLU A 350 14.60 -7.72 -10.28
C GLU A 350 13.25 -8.39 -10.04
N LYS A 351 13.02 -8.94 -8.84
CA LYS A 351 11.74 -9.54 -8.46
C LYS A 351 10.60 -8.53 -8.46
N ARG A 352 10.85 -7.27 -8.08
CA ARG A 352 9.86 -6.18 -8.03
C ARG A 352 9.71 -5.40 -9.34
N GLY A 353 10.60 -5.65 -10.31
CA GLY A 353 10.58 -5.04 -11.65
C GLY A 353 9.86 -5.89 -12.70
N LYS A 354 9.65 -7.18 -12.41
CA LYS A 354 8.76 -8.10 -13.14
C LYS A 354 7.36 -8.04 -12.55
#